data_AF-A0A077ZFQ4-F1
#
_entry.id   AF-A0A077ZFQ4-F1
#
_cell.length_a   1.000
_cell.length_b   1.000
_cell.length_c   1.000
_cell.angle_alpha   90.00
_cell.angle_beta   90.00
_cell.angle_gamma   90.00
#
_symmetry.space_group_name_H-M   'P 1'
#
loop_
_entity.id
_entity.type
_entity.pdbx_description
1 polymer ?
#
loop_
_entity_poly.entity_id
_entity_poly.type
_entity_poly.pdbx_seq_one_letter_code
_entity_poly.pdbx_strand_id
1 'polypeptide(L)'
;MNSNAVVQPRSFGQGEQRAVSGRGAVSQDRVIFPITSLSPYQNRWCIRARVTQKSVVKTWCNKRGDGRLFSVDLADESGEIRATAFNAESHCGFPFKVYLIQGGTIKVANRQFTSIDNDYELTFSPETRVEPCFDENVCDLPEVSFHLTKIKEIGEISRDRLIDVIGVVVMIGPIESKIARSTLKELKKRDVLLVDDSGVSITLSLWEAEVHKSVYEQILNCHCFRQKISTVK
;
A
#
# COMPACT_ATOMS: atom_id res chain seq x y z
N MET A 1 -16.90 -42.57 42.42
CA MET A 1 -17.77 -41.86 43.40
C MET A 1 -18.03 -40.48 42.79
N ASN A 2 -19.05 -40.32 41.94
CA ASN A 2 -20.40 -39.83 42.29
C ASN A 2 -20.31 -38.40 42.89
N SER A 3 -20.93 -37.32 42.38
CA SER A 3 -22.08 -37.19 41.47
C SER A 3 -22.18 -35.74 40.97
N ASN A 4 -22.77 -35.56 39.78
CA ASN A 4 -23.24 -34.30 39.20
C ASN A 4 -24.35 -33.63 40.03
N ALA A 5 -24.49 -32.30 39.90
CA ALA A 5 -25.78 -31.62 40.06
C ALA A 5 -25.90 -30.45 39.07
N VAL A 6 -26.87 -30.61 38.17
CA VAL A 6 -27.38 -29.67 37.16
C VAL A 6 -28.47 -28.81 37.79
N VAL A 7 -28.52 -27.51 37.46
CA VAL A 7 -29.68 -26.64 37.75
C VAL A 7 -30.22 -26.06 36.43
N GLN A 8 -31.53 -26.19 36.25
CA GLN A 8 -32.34 -25.91 35.06
C GLN A 8 -32.78 -24.43 34.94
N PRO A 9 -33.21 -23.98 33.74
CA PRO A 9 -33.60 -22.59 33.48
C PRO A 9 -35.12 -22.35 33.67
N ARG A 10 -35.51 -21.06 33.79
CA ARG A 10 -36.90 -20.59 33.81
C ARG A 10 -37.23 -19.75 32.57
N SER A 11 -38.53 -19.66 32.32
CA SER A 11 -39.17 -19.61 31.01
C SER A 11 -39.94 -18.32 30.73
N PHE A 12 -40.26 -18.13 29.45
CA PHE A 12 -41.40 -17.43 28.82
C PHE A 12 -41.47 -15.89 28.74
N GLY A 13 -41.57 -15.44 27.48
CA GLY A 13 -42.17 -14.17 27.04
C GLY A 13 -42.21 -14.13 25.51
N GLN A 14 -43.38 -14.40 24.93
CA GLN A 14 -43.67 -14.36 23.48
C GLN A 14 -43.69 -12.91 22.97
N GLY A 15 -43.21 -12.69 21.74
CA GLY A 15 -43.29 -11.40 21.06
C GLY A 15 -42.92 -11.52 19.58
N GLU A 16 -43.94 -11.81 18.78
CA GLU A 16 -44.20 -11.46 17.37
C GLU A 16 -43.16 -11.63 16.24
N GLN A 17 -43.68 -12.28 15.20
CA GLN A 17 -43.12 -12.55 13.88
C GLN A 17 -42.83 -11.27 13.10
N ARG A 18 -41.63 -11.17 12.52
CA ARG A 18 -41.43 -10.51 11.22
C ARG A 18 -40.30 -11.19 10.46
N ALA A 19 -40.70 -12.04 9.51
CA ALA A 19 -39.86 -12.40 8.39
C ALA A 19 -39.70 -11.16 7.50
N VAL A 20 -38.48 -10.65 7.36
CA VAL A 20 -38.13 -9.71 6.29
C VAL A 20 -36.92 -10.28 5.55
N SER A 21 -37.26 -10.85 4.42
CA SER A 21 -36.44 -11.12 3.25
C SER A 21 -35.74 -9.84 2.77
N GLY A 22 -34.44 -9.93 2.47
CA GLY A 22 -33.68 -8.91 1.74
C GLY A 22 -32.27 -9.46 1.54
N ARG A 23 -31.97 -10.35 0.58
CA ARG A 23 -32.00 -10.16 -0.89
C ARG A 23 -31.38 -8.83 -1.31
N GLY A 24 -30.14 -8.92 -1.80
CA GLY A 24 -29.68 -8.22 -3.00
C GLY A 24 -29.27 -6.76 -2.85
N ALA A 25 -27.99 -6.51 -3.12
CA ALA A 25 -27.46 -5.36 -3.86
C ALA A 25 -28.34 -4.10 -3.90
N VAL A 26 -28.18 -3.20 -2.93
CA VAL A 26 -28.50 -1.79 -3.17
C VAL A 26 -27.29 -1.16 -3.86
N SER A 27 -27.27 -1.25 -5.18
CA SER A 27 -26.59 -0.25 -6.01
C SER A 27 -27.25 1.08 -5.67
N GLN A 28 -26.73 1.81 -4.68
CA GLN A 28 -26.89 3.25 -4.70
C GLN A 28 -26.20 3.70 -5.97
N ASP A 29 -26.91 4.45 -6.82
CA ASP A 29 -26.45 5.04 -8.07
C ASP A 29 -25.33 6.06 -7.79
N ARG A 30 -24.20 5.55 -7.29
CA ARG A 30 -23.01 6.32 -6.98
C ARG A 30 -22.27 6.47 -8.30
N VAL A 31 -22.17 7.71 -8.77
CA VAL A 31 -21.33 8.03 -9.91
C VAL A 31 -19.89 7.67 -9.54
N ILE A 32 -19.33 6.67 -10.23
CA ILE A 32 -17.94 6.26 -10.09
C ILE A 32 -17.10 7.17 -10.99
N PHE A 33 -16.10 7.81 -10.39
CA PHE A 33 -15.16 8.67 -11.08
C PHE A 33 -13.87 7.89 -11.35
N PRO A 34 -13.25 8.05 -12.52
CA PRO A 34 -11.90 7.56 -12.75
C PRO A 34 -10.90 8.33 -11.89
N ILE A 35 -9.87 7.65 -11.39
CA ILE A 35 -8.78 8.22 -10.57
C ILE A 35 -8.18 9.47 -11.22
N THR A 36 -7.99 9.46 -12.53
CA THR A 36 -7.41 10.59 -13.28
C THR A 36 -8.30 11.85 -13.29
N SER A 37 -9.60 11.73 -13.02
CA SER A 37 -10.52 12.86 -12.98
C SER A 37 -10.60 13.56 -11.61
N LEU A 38 -9.99 12.94 -10.58
CA LEU A 38 -9.97 13.49 -9.23
C LEU A 38 -9.22 14.82 -9.21
N SER A 39 -9.84 15.82 -8.60
CA SER A 39 -9.19 17.12 -8.40
C SER A 39 -9.50 17.68 -7.01
N PRO A 40 -8.64 18.56 -6.46
CA PRO A 40 -8.87 19.21 -5.17
C PRO A 40 -10.18 20.02 -5.09
N TYR A 41 -10.79 20.35 -6.23
CA TYR A 41 -12.00 21.15 -6.32
C TYR A 41 -13.29 20.31 -6.31
N GLN A 42 -13.17 18.97 -6.37
CA GLN A 42 -14.28 18.05 -6.29
C GLN A 42 -14.46 17.52 -4.87
N ASN A 43 -15.54 17.94 -4.21
CA ASN A 43 -15.84 17.50 -2.84
C ASN A 43 -16.63 16.18 -2.77
N ARG A 44 -17.25 15.78 -3.88
CA ARG A 44 -18.06 14.55 -3.96
C ARG A 44 -17.56 13.71 -5.12
N TRP A 45 -16.88 12.63 -4.79
CA TRP A 45 -16.41 11.63 -5.71
C TRP A 45 -16.46 10.27 -5.01
N CYS A 46 -16.60 9.23 -5.82
CA CYS A 46 -16.46 7.85 -5.40
C CYS A 46 -15.59 7.17 -6.45
N ILE A 47 -14.53 6.49 -6.05
CA ILE A 47 -13.69 5.70 -6.96
C ILE A 47 -13.87 4.22 -6.67
N ARG A 48 -13.69 3.40 -7.69
CA ARG A 48 -13.57 1.95 -7.58
C ARG A 48 -12.12 1.60 -7.88
N ALA A 49 -11.36 1.16 -6.89
CA ALA A 49 -9.94 0.94 -7.05
C ALA A 49 -9.47 -0.35 -6.36
N ARG A 50 -8.49 -1.00 -6.98
CA ARG A 50 -7.75 -2.12 -6.41
C ARG A 50 -6.62 -1.60 -5.55
N VAL A 51 -6.43 -2.16 -4.36
CA VAL A 51 -5.23 -1.93 -3.55
C VAL A 51 -4.10 -2.76 -4.13
N THR A 52 -3.12 -2.11 -4.74
CA THR A 52 -1.94 -2.76 -5.33
C THR A 52 -0.83 -2.93 -4.29
N GLN A 53 -0.67 -1.96 -3.39
CA GLN A 53 0.34 -1.99 -2.34
C GLN A 53 -0.20 -1.40 -1.03
N LYS A 54 0.19 -1.98 0.11
CA LYS A 54 -0.05 -1.43 1.45
C LYS A 54 1.27 -1.29 2.20
N SER A 55 1.54 -0.12 2.76
CA SER A 55 2.71 0.10 3.60
C SER A 55 2.52 -0.49 5.00
N VAL A 56 3.63 -0.79 5.67
CA VAL A 56 3.63 -1.00 7.13
C VAL A 56 3.17 0.29 7.81
N VAL A 57 2.47 0.16 8.94
CA VAL A 57 2.08 1.30 9.78
C VAL A 57 3.35 1.92 10.36
N LYS A 58 3.60 3.18 10.01
CA LYS A 58 4.71 3.98 10.55
C LYS A 58 4.20 4.82 11.70
N THR A 59 4.92 4.81 12.81
CA THR A 59 4.67 5.68 13.96
C THR A 59 5.68 6.81 13.97
N TRP A 60 5.27 7.98 14.46
CA TRP A 60 6.15 9.12 14.69
C TRP A 60 5.81 9.75 16.04
N CYS A 61 6.81 10.34 16.69
CA CYS A 61 6.66 11.10 17.92
C CYS A 61 7.45 12.39 17.79
N ASN A 62 6.80 13.53 17.94
CA ASN A 62 7.46 14.84 17.96
C ASN A 62 6.84 15.73 19.05
N LYS A 63 7.34 16.96 19.20
CA LYS A 63 6.87 17.91 20.23
C LYS A 63 5.37 18.25 20.14
N ARG A 64 4.73 18.05 18.99
CA ARG A 64 3.31 18.33 18.74
C ARG A 64 2.39 17.14 19.05
N GLY A 65 2.95 15.96 19.28
CA GLY A 65 2.21 14.74 19.57
C GLY A 65 2.86 13.50 18.97
N ASP A 66 2.26 12.37 19.30
CA ASP A 66 2.48 11.10 18.65
C ASP A 66 1.41 10.87 17.56
N GLY A 67 1.80 10.11 16.54
CA GLY A 67 0.92 9.79 15.44
C GLY A 67 1.36 8.54 14.73
N ARG A 68 0.45 8.03 13.90
CA ARG A 68 0.73 6.87 13.05
C ARG A 68 0.06 7.05 11.70
N LEU A 69 0.67 6.46 10.67
CA LEU A 69 0.15 6.50 9.33
C LEU A 69 0.43 5.20 8.60
N PHE A 70 -0.41 4.89 7.62
CA PHE A 70 -0.05 3.96 6.56
C PHE A 70 -0.47 4.57 5.22
N SER A 71 0.18 4.14 4.16
CA SER A 71 -0.20 4.49 2.80
C SER A 71 -0.65 3.23 2.04
N VAL A 72 -1.59 3.40 1.14
CA VAL A 72 -2.02 2.40 0.18
C VAL A 72 -1.93 2.98 -1.23
N ASP A 73 -1.55 2.15 -2.18
CA ASP A 73 -1.57 2.49 -3.59
C ASP A 73 -2.82 1.88 -4.21
N LEU A 74 -3.59 2.73 -4.88
CA LEU A 74 -4.88 2.42 -5.46
C LEU A 74 -4.76 2.51 -6.98
N ALA A 75 -5.26 1.52 -7.70
CA ALA A 75 -5.25 1.49 -9.15
C ALA A 75 -6.65 1.20 -9.71
N ASP A 76 -6.99 1.91 -10.79
CA ASP A 76 -8.17 1.65 -11.62
C ASP A 76 -7.79 1.58 -13.10
N GLU A 77 -8.78 1.47 -13.98
CA GLU A 77 -8.58 1.45 -15.44
C GLU A 77 -7.95 2.74 -16.01
N SER A 78 -8.03 3.85 -15.27
CA SER A 78 -7.60 5.17 -15.71
C SER A 78 -6.21 5.55 -15.22
N GLY A 79 -5.81 5.07 -14.04
CA GLY A 79 -4.52 5.40 -13.46
C GLY A 79 -4.36 4.93 -12.01
N GLU A 80 -3.37 5.50 -11.34
CA GLU A 80 -3.03 5.16 -9.96
C GLU A 80 -3.04 6.39 -9.07
N ILE A 81 -3.38 6.20 -7.79
CA ILE A 81 -3.30 7.24 -6.78
C ILE A 81 -2.83 6.66 -5.45
N ARG A 82 -1.98 7.40 -4.76
CA ARG A 82 -1.61 7.08 -3.38
C ARG A 82 -2.64 7.64 -2.43
N ALA A 83 -3.14 6.81 -1.52
CA ALA A 83 -3.91 7.26 -0.36
C ALA A 83 -3.13 7.08 0.95
N THR A 84 -3.24 8.05 1.86
CA THR A 84 -2.61 7.98 3.19
C THR A 84 -3.66 8.15 4.28
N ALA A 85 -3.64 7.22 5.24
CA ALA A 85 -4.49 7.21 6.41
C ALA A 85 -3.70 7.65 7.64
N PHE A 86 -4.17 8.68 8.35
CA PHE A 86 -3.54 9.17 9.58
C PHE A 86 -4.35 8.77 10.82
N ASN A 87 -3.65 8.42 11.90
CA ASN A 87 -4.18 8.27 13.26
C ASN A 87 -5.40 7.32 13.38
N ALA A 88 -6.62 7.87 13.46
CA ALA A 88 -7.85 7.10 13.63
C ALA A 88 -8.10 6.18 12.42
N GLU A 89 -7.88 6.70 11.21
CA GLU A 89 -8.06 5.98 9.95
C GLU A 89 -7.02 4.86 9.74
N SER A 90 -5.95 4.85 10.55
CA SER A 90 -4.93 3.81 10.43
C SER A 90 -5.39 2.42 10.90
N HIS A 91 -6.60 2.32 11.48
CA HIS A 91 -7.25 1.05 11.83
C HIS A 91 -7.99 0.39 10.66
N CYS A 92 -8.19 1.10 9.55
CA CYS A 92 -8.86 0.53 8.37
C CYS A 92 -8.02 -0.62 7.79
N GLY A 93 -8.48 -1.84 8.06
CA GLY A 93 -7.95 -3.05 7.43
C GLY A 93 -8.31 -3.06 5.95
N PHE A 94 -7.37 -3.51 5.11
CA PHE A 94 -7.61 -3.75 3.69
C PHE A 94 -7.50 -5.26 3.39
N PRO A 95 -8.45 -6.11 3.86
CA PRO A 95 -8.37 -7.55 3.64
C PRO A 95 -8.78 -8.00 2.22
N PHE A 96 -9.49 -7.16 1.48
CA PHE A 96 -9.96 -7.43 0.12
C PHE A 96 -9.02 -6.79 -0.91
N LYS A 97 -9.21 -7.14 -2.19
CA LYS A 97 -8.43 -6.54 -3.28
C LYS A 97 -9.02 -5.21 -3.75
N VAL A 98 -10.35 -5.08 -3.83
CA VAL A 98 -11.01 -3.94 -4.50
C VAL A 98 -12.02 -3.27 -3.59
N TYR A 99 -12.04 -1.94 -3.64
CA TYR A 99 -12.83 -1.10 -2.76
C TYR A 99 -13.54 0.01 -3.52
N LEU A 100 -14.71 0.37 -3.02
CA LEU A 100 -15.33 1.65 -3.26
C LEU A 100 -14.84 2.62 -2.19
N ILE A 101 -14.19 3.70 -2.61
CA ILE A 101 -13.67 4.73 -1.72
C ILE A 101 -14.41 6.03 -2.05
N GLN A 102 -15.09 6.58 -1.05
CA GLN A 102 -15.85 7.81 -1.19
C GLN A 102 -15.36 8.85 -0.18
N GLY A 103 -15.03 10.03 -0.68
CA GLY A 103 -14.59 11.16 0.13
C GLY A 103 -13.15 11.03 0.66
N GLY A 104 -12.70 12.09 1.31
CA GLY A 104 -11.29 12.30 1.67
C GLY A 104 -10.75 13.56 1.00
N THR A 105 -9.56 13.98 1.42
CA THR A 105 -8.95 15.22 0.93
C THR A 105 -7.95 14.91 -0.19
N ILE A 106 -8.18 15.47 -1.37
CA ILE A 106 -7.24 15.41 -2.49
C ILE A 106 -6.24 16.56 -2.35
N LYS A 107 -4.95 16.24 -2.39
CA LYS A 107 -3.84 17.20 -2.27
C LYS A 107 -2.83 16.97 -3.39
N VAL A 108 -1.94 17.93 -3.60
CA VAL A 108 -0.80 17.75 -4.51
C VAL A 108 0.10 16.63 -3.98
N ALA A 109 0.45 15.68 -4.84
CA ALA A 109 1.23 14.50 -4.50
C ALA A 109 2.65 14.88 -4.05
N ASN A 110 3.09 14.28 -2.93
CA ASN A 110 4.49 14.40 -2.53
C ASN A 110 5.34 13.31 -3.20
N ARG A 111 5.90 13.64 -4.38
CA ARG A 111 6.75 12.77 -5.20
C ARG A 111 8.06 12.31 -4.50
N GLN A 112 8.39 12.81 -3.31
CA GLN A 112 9.49 12.29 -2.48
C GLN A 112 9.14 10.95 -1.82
N PHE A 113 7.85 10.66 -1.67
CA PHE A 113 7.38 9.49 -0.95
C PHE A 113 6.72 8.44 -1.83
N THR A 114 6.40 8.74 -3.10
CA THR A 114 5.76 7.82 -4.07
C THR A 114 6.47 7.82 -5.42
N SER A 115 6.48 6.69 -6.14
CA SER A 115 6.88 6.63 -7.56
C SER A 115 5.68 6.64 -8.52
N ILE A 116 4.44 6.70 -8.01
CA ILE A 116 3.23 6.85 -8.84
C ILE A 116 3.29 8.20 -9.57
N ASP A 117 3.10 8.17 -10.88
CA ASP A 117 2.99 9.38 -11.70
C ASP A 117 1.56 9.94 -11.69
N ASN A 118 1.19 10.54 -10.56
CA ASN A 118 -0.05 11.29 -10.41
C ASN A 118 0.28 12.62 -9.72
N ASP A 119 -0.33 13.70 -10.19
CA ASP A 119 -0.17 15.04 -9.60
C ASP A 119 -0.85 15.17 -8.24
N TYR A 120 -1.78 14.26 -7.93
CA TYR A 120 -2.54 14.28 -6.70
C TYR A 120 -2.36 13.03 -5.85
N GLU A 121 -2.52 13.20 -4.54
CA GLU A 121 -2.61 12.13 -3.55
C GLU A 121 -3.87 12.32 -2.70
N LEU A 122 -4.38 11.21 -2.19
CA LEU A 122 -5.55 11.16 -1.34
C LEU A 122 -5.14 11.08 0.14
N THR A 123 -5.77 11.86 0.99
CA THR A 123 -5.70 11.72 2.45
C THR A 123 -7.06 11.28 2.97
N PHE A 124 -7.12 10.17 3.70
CA PHE A 124 -8.36 9.77 4.35
C PHE A 124 -8.72 10.74 5.48
N SER A 125 -10.00 11.07 5.55
CA SER A 125 -10.59 11.89 6.60
C SER A 125 -11.66 11.08 7.35
N PRO A 126 -12.19 11.56 8.48
CA PRO A 126 -13.26 10.87 9.21
C PRO A 126 -14.53 10.63 8.38
N GLU A 127 -14.72 11.38 7.29
CA GLU A 127 -15.83 11.24 6.36
C GLU A 127 -15.55 10.23 5.25
N THR A 128 -14.31 9.75 5.10
CA THR A 128 -13.95 8.77 4.09
C THR A 128 -14.65 7.45 4.37
N ARG A 129 -15.38 6.94 3.39
CA ARG A 129 -16.01 5.61 3.44
C ARG A 129 -15.24 4.67 2.54
N VAL A 130 -14.85 3.52 3.10
CA VAL A 130 -14.16 2.44 2.38
C VAL A 130 -15.01 1.19 2.50
N GLU A 131 -15.59 0.75 1.40
CA GLU A 131 -16.47 -0.42 1.32
C GLU A 131 -15.88 -1.44 0.36
N PRO A 132 -15.84 -2.75 0.72
CA PRO A 132 -15.39 -3.77 -0.21
C PRO A 132 -16.30 -3.85 -1.42
N CYS A 133 -15.71 -3.98 -2.61
CA CYS A 133 -16.43 -4.12 -3.87
C CYS A 133 -16.30 -5.56 -4.37
N PHE A 134 -17.43 -6.20 -4.67
CA PHE A 134 -17.51 -7.59 -5.15
C PHE A 134 -18.08 -7.69 -6.58
N ASP A 135 -18.03 -6.58 -7.33
CA ASP A 135 -18.60 -6.49 -8.68
C ASP A 135 -17.86 -7.37 -9.69
N GLU A 136 -18.53 -7.84 -10.74
CA GLU A 136 -17.91 -8.72 -11.77
C GLU A 136 -16.82 -7.98 -12.54
N ASN A 137 -17.00 -6.66 -12.70
CA ASN A 137 -16.07 -5.76 -13.38
C ASN A 137 -14.74 -5.56 -12.63
N VAL A 138 -14.56 -6.07 -11.39
CA VAL A 138 -13.27 -5.87 -10.71
C VAL A 138 -12.12 -6.67 -11.34
N CYS A 139 -12.45 -7.65 -12.18
CA CYS A 139 -11.49 -8.42 -12.97
C CYS A 139 -10.65 -7.55 -13.91
N ASP A 140 -11.20 -6.42 -14.38
CA ASP A 140 -10.54 -5.55 -15.35
C ASP A 140 -9.53 -4.56 -14.71
N LEU A 141 -9.48 -4.49 -13.37
CA LEU A 141 -8.58 -3.58 -12.67
C LEU A 141 -7.14 -4.13 -12.63
N PRO A 142 -6.11 -3.30 -12.94
CA PRO A 142 -4.72 -3.74 -13.00
C PRO A 142 -4.21 -4.24 -11.64
N GLU A 143 -3.42 -5.33 -11.64
CA GLU A 143 -2.94 -5.95 -10.39
C GLU A 143 -1.75 -5.19 -9.77
N VAL A 144 -0.80 -4.76 -10.58
CA VAL A 144 0.37 -3.95 -10.19
C VAL A 144 0.84 -3.17 -11.42
N SER A 145 1.03 -1.85 -11.30
CA SER A 145 1.73 -1.05 -12.31
C SER A 145 3.15 -0.73 -11.86
N PHE A 146 4.07 -0.60 -12.81
CA PHE A 146 5.45 -0.18 -12.58
C PHE A 146 5.83 0.97 -13.50
N HIS A 147 6.42 2.02 -12.93
CA HIS A 147 6.95 3.15 -13.70
C HIS A 147 8.46 2.97 -13.88
N LEU A 148 8.81 2.02 -14.76
CA LEU A 148 10.19 1.56 -14.94
C LEU A 148 11.10 2.66 -15.49
N THR A 149 12.15 2.96 -14.74
CA THR A 149 13.22 3.86 -15.15
C THR A 149 14.45 3.05 -15.53
N LYS A 150 15.08 3.36 -16.68
CA LYS A 150 16.31 2.69 -17.08
C LYS A 150 17.45 3.02 -16.13
N ILE A 151 18.35 2.07 -15.89
CA ILE A 151 19.47 2.26 -14.96
C ILE A 151 20.36 3.42 -15.41
N LYS A 152 20.57 3.57 -16.72
CA LYS A 152 21.33 4.68 -17.31
C LYS A 152 20.77 6.07 -16.96
N GLU A 153 19.46 6.20 -16.77
CA GLU A 153 18.77 7.47 -16.52
C GLU A 153 18.79 7.87 -15.03
N ILE A 154 19.06 6.91 -14.12
CA ILE A 154 19.05 7.15 -12.67
C ILE A 154 20.02 8.27 -12.25
N GLY A 155 21.13 8.43 -12.99
CA GLY A 155 22.11 9.49 -12.72
C GLY A 155 21.58 10.92 -12.90
N GLU A 156 20.51 11.10 -13.66
CA GLU A 156 19.86 12.40 -13.94
C GLU A 156 18.73 12.70 -12.94
N ILE A 157 18.32 11.70 -12.17
CA ILE A 157 17.23 11.80 -11.20
C ILE A 157 17.73 12.43 -9.90
N SER A 158 16.94 13.33 -9.32
CA SER A 158 17.21 13.94 -8.02
C SER A 158 17.37 12.88 -6.93
N ARG A 159 18.34 13.07 -6.02
CA ARG A 159 18.52 12.21 -4.84
C ARG A 159 17.23 12.10 -4.03
N ASP A 160 17.08 10.99 -3.31
CA ASP A 160 15.95 10.66 -2.43
C ASP A 160 14.58 10.47 -3.09
N ARG A 161 14.51 10.42 -4.43
CA ARG A 161 13.31 10.05 -5.18
C ARG A 161 13.09 8.54 -5.19
N LEU A 162 11.84 8.10 -5.12
CA LEU A 162 11.47 6.71 -5.37
C LEU A 162 11.41 6.44 -6.88
N ILE A 163 11.99 5.32 -7.30
CA ILE A 163 12.00 4.87 -8.69
C ILE A 163 11.73 3.37 -8.73
N ASP A 164 11.14 2.92 -9.83
CA ASP A 164 10.94 1.49 -10.10
C ASP A 164 11.98 1.09 -11.17
N VAL A 165 12.69 -0.01 -10.94
CA VAL A 165 13.78 -0.45 -11.83
C VAL A 165 13.63 -1.94 -12.08
N ILE A 166 13.95 -2.36 -13.30
CA ILE A 166 14.07 -3.77 -13.68
C ILE A 166 15.50 -4.02 -14.17
N GLY A 167 16.07 -5.14 -13.77
CA GLY A 167 17.41 -5.55 -14.16
C GLY A 167 17.71 -6.97 -13.72
N VAL A 168 18.77 -7.54 -14.29
CA VAL A 168 19.31 -8.84 -13.95
C VAL A 168 20.34 -8.67 -12.83
N VAL A 169 20.26 -9.55 -11.82
CA VAL A 169 21.24 -9.60 -10.75
C VAL A 169 22.51 -10.27 -11.26
N VAL A 170 23.61 -9.51 -11.32
CA VAL A 170 24.92 -9.99 -11.78
C VAL A 170 25.77 -10.48 -10.61
N MET A 171 25.65 -9.83 -9.45
CA MET A 171 26.45 -10.16 -8.28
C MET A 171 25.68 -9.89 -7.00
N ILE A 172 25.86 -10.76 -6.01
CA ILE A 172 25.31 -10.57 -4.66
C ILE A 172 26.49 -10.57 -3.68
N GLY A 173 26.70 -9.45 -3.00
CA GLY A 173 27.74 -9.30 -1.99
C GLY A 173 27.45 -10.07 -0.69
N PRO A 174 28.45 -10.16 0.21
CA PRO A 174 28.25 -10.74 1.54
C PRO A 174 27.33 -9.87 2.40
N ILE A 175 26.79 -10.48 3.46
CA ILE A 175 26.03 -9.74 4.48
C ILE A 175 27.04 -9.03 5.38
N GLU A 176 26.96 -7.71 5.43
CA GLU A 176 27.77 -6.87 6.29
C GLU A 176 26.94 -6.35 7.47
N SER A 177 27.64 -6.06 8.57
CA SER A 177 27.07 -5.33 9.69
C SER A 177 27.56 -3.88 9.68
N LYS A 178 26.65 -2.93 9.88
CA LYS A 178 26.92 -1.48 9.93
C LYS A 178 26.24 -0.87 11.15
N ILE A 179 26.94 0.00 11.88
CA ILE A 179 26.35 0.72 13.02
C ILE A 179 25.70 2.01 12.53
N ALA A 180 24.41 2.19 12.81
CA ALA A 180 23.66 3.40 12.51
C ALA A 180 24.17 4.58 13.35
N ARG A 181 24.60 5.66 12.71
CA ARG A 181 25.17 6.83 13.41
C ARG A 181 24.19 7.51 14.37
N SER A 182 22.89 7.48 14.05
CA SER A 182 21.85 8.17 14.83
C SER A 182 21.38 7.38 16.05
N THR A 183 21.31 6.06 15.96
CA THR A 183 20.74 5.20 17.02
C THR A 183 21.78 4.32 17.71
N LEU A 184 23.03 4.29 17.20
CA LEU A 184 24.09 3.36 17.59
C LEU A 184 23.68 1.89 17.46
N LYS A 185 22.59 1.61 16.73
CA LYS A 185 22.08 0.26 16.51
C LYS A 185 22.86 -0.42 15.38
N GLU A 186 23.19 -1.69 15.60
CA GLU A 186 23.73 -2.56 14.56
C GLU A 186 22.65 -2.89 13.52
N LEU A 187 22.94 -2.63 12.25
CA LEU A 187 22.09 -2.90 11.10
C LEU A 187 22.78 -3.83 10.10
N LYS A 188 22.04 -4.78 9.54
CA LYS A 188 22.54 -5.65 8.46
C LYS A 188 22.37 -4.97 7.11
N LYS A 189 23.42 -5.00 6.29
CA LYS A 189 23.45 -4.47 4.92
C LYS A 189 23.88 -5.57 3.95
N ARG A 190 23.30 -5.60 2.76
CA ARG A 190 23.79 -6.43 1.65
C ARG A 190 23.67 -5.70 0.32
N ASP A 191 24.76 -5.66 -0.43
CA ASP A 191 24.81 -5.00 -1.72
C ASP A 191 24.59 -6.01 -2.86
N VAL A 192 23.74 -5.63 -3.82
CA VAL A 192 23.37 -6.44 -5.00
C VAL A 192 23.64 -5.61 -6.25
N LEU A 193 24.36 -6.18 -7.21
CA LEU A 193 24.66 -5.53 -8.49
C LEU A 193 23.57 -5.88 -9.51
N LEU A 194 22.86 -4.87 -10.00
CA LEU A 194 21.85 -4.97 -11.04
C LEU A 194 22.37 -4.41 -12.36
N VAL A 195 22.01 -5.05 -13.47
CA VAL A 195 22.30 -4.58 -14.84
C VAL A 195 21.03 -4.70 -15.69
N ASP A 196 20.74 -3.70 -16.52
CA ASP A 196 19.62 -3.71 -17.45
C ASP A 196 20.09 -3.84 -18.91
N ASP A 197 19.16 -3.69 -19.86
CA ASP A 197 19.44 -3.73 -21.30
C ASP A 197 20.35 -2.59 -21.80
N SER A 198 20.58 -1.56 -20.98
CA SER A 198 21.49 -0.45 -21.31
C SER A 198 22.97 -0.80 -21.09
N GLY A 199 23.26 -1.93 -20.43
CA GLY A 199 24.61 -2.37 -20.08
C GLY A 199 25.24 -1.59 -18.92
N VAL A 200 24.49 -0.69 -18.28
CA VAL A 200 24.92 0.04 -17.09
C VAL A 200 24.59 -0.78 -15.85
N SER A 201 25.49 -0.80 -14.88
CA SER A 201 25.28 -1.46 -13.59
C SER A 201 24.96 -0.46 -12.48
N ILE A 202 24.15 -0.89 -11.51
CA ILE A 202 23.85 -0.15 -10.29
C ILE A 202 23.90 -1.06 -9.07
N THR A 203 24.36 -0.52 -7.95
CA THR A 203 24.37 -1.23 -6.66
C THR A 203 23.09 -0.93 -5.89
N LEU A 204 22.30 -1.97 -5.63
CA LEU A 204 21.14 -1.96 -4.75
C LEU A 204 21.56 -2.41 -3.33
N SER A 205 21.36 -1.55 -2.33
CA SER A 205 21.64 -1.88 -0.93
C SER A 205 20.38 -2.33 -0.19
N LEU A 206 20.32 -3.61 0.19
CA LEU A 206 19.27 -4.20 1.01
C LEU A 206 19.60 -4.03 2.50
N TRP A 207 18.56 -3.88 3.33
CA TRP A 207 18.70 -3.63 4.78
C TRP A 207 17.84 -4.55 5.64
N GLU A 208 18.34 -4.87 6.85
CA GLU A 208 17.63 -5.60 7.90
C GLU A 208 16.94 -6.89 7.41
N ALA A 209 15.61 -6.94 7.46
CA ALA A 209 14.81 -8.09 7.07
C ALA A 209 14.93 -8.42 5.58
N GLU A 210 15.27 -7.44 4.74
CA GLU A 210 15.40 -7.64 3.29
C GLU A 210 16.70 -8.35 2.92
N VAL A 211 17.70 -8.35 3.81
CA VAL A 211 19.00 -9.00 3.58
C VAL A 211 18.89 -10.53 3.52
N HIS A 212 17.96 -11.09 4.29
CA HIS A 212 17.72 -12.53 4.40
C HIS A 212 16.63 -13.03 3.47
N LYS A 213 15.82 -12.12 2.90
CA LYS A 213 14.91 -12.50 1.82
C LYS A 213 15.80 -13.08 0.72
N SER A 214 15.60 -14.36 0.46
CA SER A 214 16.24 -15.12 -0.59
C SER A 214 16.03 -14.34 -1.89
N VAL A 215 17.02 -13.53 -2.27
CA VAL A 215 17.01 -12.87 -3.58
C VAL A 215 16.75 -13.96 -4.65
N TYR A 216 17.23 -15.18 -4.40
CA TYR A 216 16.96 -16.39 -5.20
C TYR A 216 15.48 -16.76 -5.41
N GLU A 217 14.58 -16.64 -4.43
CA GLU A 217 13.14 -16.94 -4.66
C GLU A 217 12.40 -15.77 -5.32
N GLN A 218 12.92 -14.55 -5.17
CA GLN A 218 12.37 -13.36 -5.83
C GLN A 218 12.96 -13.11 -7.23
N ILE A 219 14.09 -13.74 -7.57
CA ILE A 219 14.75 -13.69 -8.89
C ILE A 219 14.19 -14.76 -9.84
N LEU A 220 13.70 -15.91 -9.34
CA LEU A 220 13.15 -16.98 -10.17
C LEU A 220 11.84 -16.61 -10.87
N ASN A 221 11.13 -15.60 -10.36
CA ASN A 221 10.06 -14.92 -11.07
C ASN A 221 10.59 -13.52 -11.42
N CYS A 222 10.64 -13.12 -12.70
CA CYS A 222 10.92 -11.74 -13.08
C CYS A 222 9.96 -10.80 -12.33
N HIS A 223 10.38 -10.27 -11.18
CA HIS A 223 9.59 -9.37 -10.38
C HIS A 223 10.32 -8.04 -10.26
N CYS A 224 9.68 -7.01 -10.80
CA CYS A 224 10.11 -5.62 -10.68
C CYS A 224 10.28 -5.27 -9.19
N PHE A 225 11.44 -4.71 -8.85
CA PHE A 225 11.73 -4.27 -7.50
C PHE A 225 11.30 -2.81 -7.35
N ARG A 226 10.48 -2.53 -6.34
CA ARG A 226 10.18 -1.17 -5.91
C ARG A 226 10.96 -0.87 -4.65
N GLN A 227 12.10 -0.23 -4.81
CA GLN A 227 12.94 0.16 -3.67
C GLN A 227 13.29 1.64 -3.73
N LYS A 228 13.38 2.24 -2.54
CA LYS A 228 13.95 3.57 -2.39
C LYS A 228 15.44 3.48 -2.68
N ILE A 229 15.84 3.81 -3.91
CA ILE A 229 17.24 3.96 -4.25
C ILE A 229 17.70 5.31 -3.69
N SER A 230 18.32 5.28 -2.51
CA SER A 230 19.10 6.41 -2.00
C SER A 230 20.47 6.39 -2.67
N THR A 231 20.66 7.17 -3.73
CA THR A 231 21.96 7.28 -4.39
C THR A 231 22.97 7.93 -3.45
N VAL A 232 23.94 7.16 -2.96
CA VAL A 232 25.14 7.67 -2.28
C VAL A 232 26.18 7.94 -3.37
N LYS A 233 26.33 9.21 -3.77
CA LYS A 233 27.62 9.72 -4.27
C LYS A 233 28.30 10.39 -3.10
#